data_AF-A0A968WW14-F1
#
_entry.id   AF-A0A968WW14-F1
#
_cell.length_a   1.000
_cell.length_b   1.000
_cell.length_c   1.000
_cell.angle_alpha   90.00
_cell.angle_beta   90.00
_cell.angle_gamma   90.00
#
_symmetry.space_group_name_H-M   'P 1'
#
loop_
_entity.id
_entity.type
_entity.pdbx_description
1 polymer ?
#
loop_
_entity_poly.entity_id
_entity_poly.type
_entity_poly.pdbx_seq_one_letter_code
_entity_poly.pdbx_strand_id
1 'polypeptide(L)'
;MFEKDVQYVVKNGQVIIVDENTGREMPGRRWSDGLHQAVEAKEGVEIEKETQTFATITIQNYFRLYQKLAGMTGTAETEAAEFHDIYKLDVLPIPTNTPNIRVDENDQVFKTRREKFNAVIAKIEEAHAKGQPVLVGTASVESSETLARMLKRAKIPHSVLNAKFHAQEAEIVANAGQLGAVTVSTNMAGRGTDIKLAPGVPEAGGLFVIGTERHQSRRIDRQLRGRCSRQGDPGRSQFFISFEDDLMRNFAAADRHDPDDGTFRHERRRSIGAFMAQPLCRNCTKAR
;
A
#
# COMPACT_ATOMS: atom_id res chain seq x y z
N MET A 1 51.82 -6.12 -12.09
CA MET A 1 50.83 -7.11 -11.61
C MET A 1 50.55 -6.74 -10.17
N PHE A 2 49.28 -6.73 -9.72
CA PHE A 2 48.92 -6.23 -8.37
C PHE A 2 49.65 -7.00 -7.26
N GLU A 3 50.10 -6.27 -6.26
CA GLU A 3 50.83 -6.76 -5.10
C GLU A 3 49.97 -6.73 -3.84
N LYS A 4 50.05 -7.83 -3.10
CA LYS A 4 49.41 -7.99 -1.80
C LYS A 4 50.03 -7.01 -0.81
N ASP A 5 49.21 -6.43 0.05
CA ASP A 5 49.58 -5.42 1.06
C ASP A 5 50.02 -4.06 0.48
N VAL A 6 49.93 -3.87 -0.84
CA VAL A 6 50.16 -2.57 -1.51
C VAL A 6 48.86 -2.08 -2.15
N GLN A 7 48.32 -2.81 -3.13
CA GLN A 7 47.08 -2.42 -3.81
C GLN A 7 45.84 -3.15 -3.28
N TYR A 8 46.01 -4.24 -2.54
CA TYR A 8 44.91 -4.98 -1.93
C TYR A 8 45.35 -5.77 -0.71
N VAL A 9 44.38 -6.12 0.13
CA VAL A 9 44.54 -7.03 1.26
C VAL A 9 43.53 -8.18 1.15
N VAL A 10 43.87 -9.33 1.71
CA VAL A 10 42.96 -10.47 1.79
C VAL A 10 42.47 -10.58 3.23
N LYS A 11 41.17 -10.37 3.45
CA LYS A 11 40.52 -10.50 4.77
C LYS A 11 39.25 -11.32 4.65
N ASN A 12 39.00 -12.19 5.63
CA ASN A 12 37.80 -13.04 5.69
C ASN A 12 37.50 -13.83 4.40
N GLY A 13 38.54 -14.22 3.67
CA GLY A 13 38.37 -14.89 2.37
C GLY A 13 37.77 -13.98 1.30
N GLN A 14 38.07 -12.68 1.32
CA GLN A 14 37.72 -11.72 0.26
C GLN A 14 38.91 -10.80 -0.04
N VAL A 15 39.05 -10.42 -1.31
CA VAL A 15 40.03 -9.43 -1.76
C VAL A 15 39.45 -8.03 -1.58
N ILE A 16 40.11 -7.19 -0.79
CA ILE A 16 39.69 -5.82 -0.51
C ILE A 16 40.72 -4.87 -1.12
N ILE A 17 40.26 -3.95 -1.97
CA ILE A 17 41.12 -2.94 -2.60
C ILE A 17 41.56 -1.92 -1.55
N VAL A 18 42.84 -1.56 -1.58
CA VAL A 18 43.41 -0.48 -0.74
C VAL A 18 43.65 0.74 -1.60
N ASP A 19 43.28 1.91 -1.09
CA ASP A 19 43.56 3.20 -1.73
C ASP A 19 45.07 3.54 -1.60
N GLU A 20 45.74 3.77 -2.72
CA GLU A 20 47.20 3.99 -2.77
C GLU A 20 47.67 5.27 -2.05
N ASN A 21 46.80 6.28 -1.94
CA ASN A 21 47.15 7.55 -1.33
C ASN A 21 46.89 7.58 0.18
N THR A 22 45.86 6.86 0.62
CA THR A 22 45.37 6.94 2.01
C THR A 22 45.59 5.66 2.81
N GLY A 23 45.92 4.55 2.16
CA GLY A 23 46.04 3.23 2.77
C GLY A 23 44.71 2.69 3.31
N ARG A 24 43.58 3.30 2.95
CA ARG A 24 42.25 2.90 3.45
C ARG A 24 41.71 1.72 2.65
N GLU A 25 41.13 0.77 3.36
CA GLU A 25 40.38 -0.34 2.78
C GLU A 25 39.06 0.16 2.16
N MET A 26 38.80 -0.24 0.92
CA MET A 26 37.59 0.12 0.15
C MET A 26 36.69 -1.12 -0.02
N PRO A 27 35.95 -1.53 1.02
CA PRO A 27 35.02 -2.67 0.93
C PRO A 27 33.91 -2.38 -0.09
N GLY A 28 33.59 -3.38 -0.92
CA GLY A 28 32.57 -3.29 -1.96
C GLY A 28 33.06 -2.75 -3.32
N ARG A 29 34.30 -2.27 -3.42
CA ARG A 29 34.91 -1.90 -4.70
C ARG A 29 35.59 -3.11 -5.33
N ARG A 30 35.33 -3.33 -6.62
CA ARG A 30 35.98 -4.38 -7.44
C ARG A 30 36.73 -3.75 -8.60
N TRP A 31 37.75 -4.44 -9.11
CA TRP A 31 38.38 -4.07 -10.38
C TRP A 31 37.56 -4.64 -11.54
N SER A 32 37.46 -3.88 -12.63
CA SER A 32 36.70 -4.25 -13.83
C SER A 32 37.40 -5.34 -14.67
N ASP A 33 36.72 -5.80 -15.72
CA ASP A 33 37.27 -6.65 -16.80
C ASP A 33 37.86 -8.00 -16.32
N GLY A 34 37.27 -8.60 -15.29
CA GLY A 34 37.71 -9.90 -14.79
C GLY A 34 38.98 -9.83 -13.92
N LEU A 35 39.55 -8.64 -13.73
CA LEU A 35 40.80 -8.45 -13.00
C LEU A 35 40.66 -8.80 -11.52
N HIS A 36 39.51 -8.51 -10.92
CA HIS A 36 39.25 -8.86 -9.53
C HIS A 36 39.17 -10.37 -9.34
N GLN A 37 38.50 -11.07 -10.26
CA GLN A 37 38.43 -12.52 -10.29
C GLN A 37 39.81 -13.15 -10.51
N ALA A 38 40.69 -12.52 -11.30
CA ALA A 38 42.06 -12.97 -11.47
C ALA A 38 42.89 -12.83 -10.18
N VAL A 39 42.68 -11.77 -9.39
CA VAL A 39 43.35 -11.58 -8.09
C VAL A 39 42.78 -12.53 -7.03
N GLU A 40 41.46 -12.74 -7.01
CA GLU A 40 40.81 -13.75 -6.16
C GLU A 40 41.38 -15.15 -6.46
N ALA A 41 41.51 -15.51 -7.75
CA ALA A 41 42.14 -16.76 -8.19
C ALA A 41 43.61 -16.86 -7.78
N LYS A 42 44.38 -15.76 -7.92
CA LYS A 42 45.80 -15.69 -7.51
C LYS A 42 45.97 -15.98 -6.02
N GLU A 43 45.08 -15.44 -5.18
CA GLU A 43 45.15 -15.58 -3.72
C GLU A 43 44.44 -16.84 -3.19
N GLY A 44 43.90 -17.68 -4.08
CA GLY A 44 43.19 -18.91 -3.70
C GLY A 44 41.87 -18.65 -2.96
N VAL A 45 41.26 -17.49 -3.21
CA VAL A 45 40.00 -17.07 -2.60
C VAL A 45 38.82 -17.55 -3.45
N GLU A 46 37.65 -17.77 -2.83
CA GLU A 46 36.42 -18.11 -3.57
C GLU A 46 36.08 -16.98 -4.56
N ILE A 47 36.02 -17.33 -5.85
CA ILE A 47 35.73 -16.37 -6.92
C ILE A 47 34.21 -16.13 -6.95
N GLU A 48 33.80 -14.93 -6.59
CA GLU A 48 32.40 -14.55 -6.68
C GLU A 48 31.97 -14.38 -8.15
N LYS A 49 30.83 -14.97 -8.52
CA LYS A 49 30.26 -14.76 -9.86
C LYS A 49 29.72 -13.35 -9.98
N GLU A 50 30.24 -12.60 -10.94
CA GLU A 50 29.78 -11.24 -11.19
C GLU A 50 28.34 -11.25 -11.73
N THR A 51 27.42 -10.59 -11.03
CA THR A 51 26.09 -10.31 -11.57
C THR A 51 26.20 -9.05 -12.42
N GLN A 52 26.43 -9.23 -13.71
CA GLN A 52 26.52 -8.10 -14.64
C GLN A 52 25.13 -7.62 -15.05
N THR A 53 24.89 -6.31 -14.97
CA THR A 53 23.66 -5.71 -15.49
C THR A 53 23.89 -5.32 -16.96
N PHE A 54 23.28 -6.06 -17.89
CA PHE A 54 23.42 -5.82 -19.33
C PHE A 54 22.65 -4.60 -19.83
N ALA A 55 21.48 -4.33 -19.25
CA ALA A 55 20.62 -3.22 -19.65
C ALA A 55 19.77 -2.75 -18.46
N THR A 56 19.62 -1.43 -18.34
CA THR A 56 18.80 -0.79 -17.32
C THR A 56 18.05 0.38 -17.94
N ILE A 57 16.75 0.48 -17.66
CA ILE A 57 15.97 1.68 -17.94
C ILE A 57 14.94 1.88 -16.83
N THR A 58 14.75 3.13 -16.42
CA THR A 58 13.68 3.48 -15.47
C THR A 58 12.34 3.52 -16.20
N ILE A 59 11.24 3.27 -15.49
CA ILE A 59 9.89 3.37 -16.07
C ILE A 59 9.66 4.78 -16.65
N GLN A 60 10.15 5.81 -15.96
CA GLN A 60 10.10 7.20 -16.39
C GLN A 60 10.77 7.38 -17.76
N ASN A 61 12.01 6.93 -17.90
CA ASN A 61 12.75 7.08 -19.16
C ASN A 61 12.17 6.20 -20.27
N TYR A 62 11.70 5.00 -19.93
CA TYR A 62 11.08 4.10 -20.89
C TYR A 62 9.85 4.72 -21.55
N PHE A 63 8.93 5.31 -20.77
CA PHE A 63 7.73 5.94 -21.34
C PHE A 63 8.02 7.24 -22.09
N ARG A 64 9.13 7.92 -21.80
CA ARG A 64 9.58 9.11 -22.57
C ARG A 64 10.06 8.77 -23.98
N LEU A 65 10.30 7.51 -24.30
CA LEU A 65 10.66 7.08 -25.67
C LEU A 65 9.48 7.12 -26.64
N TYR A 66 8.24 7.17 -26.15
CA TYR A 66 7.06 7.17 -27.00
C TYR A 66 6.84 8.55 -27.62
N GLN A 67 6.59 8.58 -28.94
CA GLN A 67 6.25 9.83 -29.65
C GLN A 67 4.97 10.48 -29.13
N LYS A 68 4.01 9.66 -28.69
CA LYS A 68 2.75 10.09 -28.11
C LYS A 68 2.46 9.24 -26.88
N LEU A 69 2.23 9.89 -25.76
CA LEU A 69 1.91 9.26 -24.49
C LEU A 69 0.55 9.77 -23.99
N ALA A 70 -0.28 8.87 -23.48
CA ALA A 70 -1.55 9.18 -22.86
C ALA A 70 -1.85 8.13 -21.77
N GLY A 71 -2.71 8.46 -20.82
CA GLY A 71 -3.08 7.58 -19.73
C GLY A 71 -4.48 7.86 -19.20
N MET A 72 -5.07 6.87 -18.53
CA MET A 72 -6.37 6.98 -17.89
C MET A 72 -6.31 6.46 -16.45
N THR A 73 -6.94 7.17 -15.52
CA THR A 73 -7.05 6.78 -14.12
C THR A 73 -8.12 7.61 -13.43
N GLY A 74 -8.75 7.07 -12.39
CA GLY A 74 -9.74 7.80 -11.58
C GLY A 74 -9.13 8.72 -10.52
N THR A 75 -7.80 8.72 -10.34
CA THR A 75 -7.14 9.41 -9.21
C THR A 75 -5.80 10.05 -9.62
N ALA A 76 -5.74 10.74 -10.76
CA ALA A 76 -4.51 11.44 -11.20
C ALA A 76 -4.39 12.88 -10.69
N GLU A 77 -5.50 13.51 -10.30
CA GLU A 77 -5.54 14.95 -9.99
C GLU A 77 -4.55 15.38 -8.90
N THR A 78 -4.31 14.53 -7.90
CA THR A 78 -3.34 14.82 -6.83
C THR A 78 -1.90 14.82 -7.31
N GLU A 79 -1.61 14.06 -8.37
CA GLU A 79 -0.25 13.88 -8.91
C GLU A 79 -0.05 14.64 -10.23
N ALA A 80 -0.93 15.61 -10.54
CA ALA A 80 -0.92 16.32 -11.82
C ALA A 80 0.41 17.04 -12.07
N ALA A 81 1.01 17.63 -11.03
CA ALA A 81 2.31 18.28 -11.13
C ALA A 81 3.41 17.28 -11.51
N GLU A 82 3.46 16.11 -10.86
CA GLU A 82 4.45 15.06 -11.16
C GLU A 82 4.29 14.52 -12.60
N PHE A 83 3.04 14.31 -13.04
CA PHE A 83 2.75 13.90 -14.43
C PHE A 83 3.25 14.92 -15.45
N HIS A 84 3.04 16.21 -15.19
CA HIS A 84 3.50 17.27 -16.07
C HIS A 84 5.03 17.42 -16.03
N ASP A 85 5.66 17.34 -14.86
CA ASP A 85 7.10 17.52 -14.70
C ASP A 85 7.90 16.39 -15.38
N ILE A 86 7.49 15.13 -15.16
CA ILE A 86 8.21 13.97 -15.66
C ILE A 86 7.84 13.64 -17.12
N TYR A 87 6.53 13.66 -17.44
CA TYR A 87 6.02 13.14 -18.71
C TYR A 87 5.42 14.20 -19.62
N LYS A 88 5.33 15.46 -19.16
CA LYS A 88 4.61 16.54 -19.87
C LYS A 88 3.16 16.15 -20.18
N LEU A 89 2.55 15.41 -19.26
CA LEU A 89 1.15 14.99 -19.34
C LEU A 89 0.28 15.89 -18.47
N ASP A 90 -0.70 16.53 -19.10
CA ASP A 90 -1.74 17.26 -18.38
C ASP A 90 -2.84 16.32 -17.89
N VAL A 91 -3.38 16.59 -16.71
CA VAL A 91 -4.46 15.81 -16.11
C VAL A 91 -5.78 16.56 -16.30
N LEU A 92 -6.65 15.99 -17.13
CA LEU A 92 -7.99 16.52 -17.36
C LEU A 92 -9.05 15.70 -16.60
N PRO A 93 -9.73 16.27 -15.59
CA PRO A 93 -10.85 15.58 -14.93
C PRO A 93 -12.07 15.52 -15.85
N ILE A 94 -12.48 14.31 -16.20
CA ILE A 94 -13.70 14.07 -16.99
C ILE A 94 -14.90 13.95 -16.04
N PRO A 95 -16.01 14.68 -16.27
CA PRO A 95 -17.20 14.58 -15.45
C PRO A 95 -17.81 13.18 -15.50
N THR A 96 -18.45 12.78 -14.40
CA THR A 96 -19.12 11.48 -14.32
C THR A 96 -20.40 11.47 -15.17
N ASN A 97 -20.74 10.31 -15.73
CA ASN A 97 -21.97 10.11 -16.49
C ASN A 97 -23.25 10.39 -15.67
N THR A 98 -23.22 10.00 -14.39
CA THR A 98 -24.30 10.21 -13.42
C THR A 98 -23.72 10.86 -12.16
N PRO A 99 -24.46 11.73 -11.46
CA PRO A 99 -24.02 12.29 -10.19
C PRO A 99 -23.64 11.21 -9.18
N ASN A 100 -22.53 11.40 -8.49
CA ASN A 100 -22.08 10.48 -7.46
C ASN A 100 -22.83 10.76 -6.15
N ILE A 101 -23.56 9.77 -5.64
CA ILE A 101 -24.33 9.84 -4.38
C ILE A 101 -23.69 9.05 -3.23
N ARG A 102 -22.40 8.70 -3.34
CA ARG A 102 -21.68 7.93 -2.33
C ARG A 102 -21.63 8.66 -0.99
N VAL A 103 -21.89 7.93 0.09
CA VAL A 103 -21.71 8.43 1.45
C VAL A 103 -20.33 8.01 1.98
N ASP A 104 -19.40 8.96 2.04
CA ASP A 104 -18.08 8.73 2.63
C ASP A 104 -18.14 9.08 4.13
N GLU A 105 -18.25 8.06 4.98
CA GLU A 105 -18.29 8.21 6.43
C GLU A 105 -16.91 8.59 7.00
N ASN A 106 -16.92 9.28 8.13
CA ASN A 106 -15.70 9.65 8.85
C ASN A 106 -14.95 8.42 9.37
N ASP A 107 -13.64 8.57 9.47
CA ASP A 107 -12.75 7.54 10.03
C ASP A 107 -13.10 7.28 11.51
N GLN A 108 -13.19 6.01 11.87
CA GLN A 108 -13.27 5.58 13.26
C GLN A 108 -11.88 5.20 13.77
N VAL A 109 -11.42 5.86 14.84
CA VAL A 109 -10.07 5.69 15.37
C VAL A 109 -10.09 4.92 16.69
N PHE A 110 -9.27 3.89 16.79
CA PHE A 110 -9.19 2.95 17.90
C PHE A 110 -7.80 2.96 18.54
N LYS A 111 -7.74 2.61 19.83
CA LYS A 111 -6.46 2.54 20.55
C LYS A 111 -5.64 1.35 20.11
N THR A 112 -6.28 0.18 19.99
CA THR A 112 -5.61 -1.08 19.67
C THR A 112 -6.13 -1.70 18.38
N ARG A 113 -5.31 -2.53 17.72
CA ARG A 113 -5.74 -3.32 16.55
C ARG A 113 -6.89 -4.24 16.90
N ARG A 114 -6.92 -4.77 18.14
CA ARG A 114 -7.99 -5.66 18.61
C ARG A 114 -9.33 -4.95 18.67
N GLU A 115 -9.40 -3.75 19.25
CA GLU A 115 -10.63 -2.95 19.27
C GLU A 115 -11.10 -2.60 17.85
N LYS A 116 -10.16 -2.21 16.98
CA LYS A 116 -10.41 -1.92 15.57
C LYS A 116 -11.07 -3.10 14.85
N PHE A 117 -10.44 -4.28 14.90
CA PHE A 117 -10.96 -5.46 14.19
C PHE A 117 -12.29 -5.94 14.76
N ASN A 118 -12.51 -5.85 16.08
CA ASN A 118 -13.82 -6.17 16.67
C ASN A 118 -14.92 -5.22 16.16
N ALA A 119 -14.63 -3.92 16.06
CA ALA A 119 -15.57 -2.94 15.51
C ALA A 119 -15.85 -3.17 14.02
N VAL A 120 -14.81 -3.53 13.24
CA VAL A 120 -14.97 -3.92 11.83
C VAL A 120 -15.91 -5.12 11.70
N ILE A 121 -15.69 -6.19 12.48
CA ILE A 121 -16.56 -7.38 12.44
C ILE A 121 -18.00 -7.02 12.81
N ALA A 122 -18.22 -6.27 13.90
CA ALA A 122 -19.57 -5.86 14.30
C ALA A 122 -20.27 -5.06 13.19
N LYS A 123 -19.54 -4.22 12.46
CA LYS A 123 -20.09 -3.45 11.34
C LYS A 123 -20.41 -4.34 10.13
N ILE A 124 -19.56 -5.33 9.85
CA ILE A 124 -19.80 -6.33 8.80
C ILE A 124 -21.04 -7.17 9.15
N GLU A 125 -21.19 -7.60 10.41
CA GLU A 125 -22.37 -8.32 10.89
C GLU A 125 -23.65 -7.51 10.70
N GLU A 126 -23.63 -6.22 11.07
CA GLU A 126 -24.78 -5.32 10.90
C GLU A 126 -25.18 -5.18 9.42
N ALA A 127 -24.20 -5.03 8.52
CA ALA A 127 -24.44 -4.89 7.08
C ALA A 127 -24.91 -6.22 6.47
N HIS A 128 -24.25 -7.32 6.82
CA HIS A 128 -24.57 -8.66 6.33
C HIS A 128 -25.97 -9.10 6.77
N ALA A 129 -26.39 -8.78 8.00
CA ALA A 129 -27.74 -9.07 8.50
C ALA A 129 -28.84 -8.33 7.70
N LYS A 130 -28.52 -7.18 7.10
CA LYS A 130 -29.42 -6.43 6.20
C LYS A 130 -29.35 -6.90 4.74
N GLY A 131 -28.48 -7.87 4.43
CA GLY A 131 -28.19 -8.30 3.06
C GLY A 131 -27.30 -7.35 2.26
N GLN A 132 -26.70 -6.33 2.90
CA GLN A 132 -25.83 -5.38 2.23
C GLN A 132 -24.47 -6.03 1.91
N PRO A 133 -23.98 -6.01 0.65
CA PRO A 133 -22.66 -6.50 0.32
C PRO A 133 -21.56 -5.62 0.92
N VAL A 134 -20.47 -6.27 1.33
CA VAL A 134 -19.33 -5.60 1.98
C VAL A 134 -18.02 -5.97 1.28
N LEU A 135 -17.28 -4.95 0.87
CA LEU A 135 -15.89 -5.06 0.43
C LEU A 135 -14.96 -4.53 1.52
N VAL A 136 -14.08 -5.38 2.04
CA VAL A 136 -13.12 -5.00 3.07
C VAL A 136 -11.70 -4.91 2.48
N GLY A 137 -11.10 -3.73 2.48
CA GLY A 137 -9.73 -3.51 2.04
C GLY A 137 -8.74 -3.55 3.21
N THR A 138 -7.72 -4.40 3.11
CA THR A 138 -6.60 -4.49 4.06
C THR A 138 -5.28 -4.07 3.40
N ALA A 139 -4.28 -3.60 4.16
CA ALA A 139 -2.99 -3.20 3.60
C ALA A 139 -2.00 -4.39 3.45
N SER A 140 -2.21 -5.49 4.18
CA SER A 140 -1.32 -6.65 4.18
C SER A 140 -2.09 -7.97 4.11
N VAL A 141 -1.39 -9.02 3.65
CA VAL A 141 -1.91 -10.40 3.60
C VAL A 141 -2.15 -10.92 5.02
N GLU A 142 -1.30 -10.56 5.98
CA GLU A 142 -1.47 -10.94 7.38
C GLU A 142 -2.77 -10.35 7.98
N SER A 143 -3.06 -9.08 7.67
CA SER A 143 -4.30 -8.41 8.09
C SER A 143 -5.53 -9.06 7.45
N SER A 144 -5.47 -9.44 6.17
CA SER A 144 -6.60 -10.13 5.51
C SER A 144 -6.84 -11.53 6.08
N GLU A 145 -5.79 -12.30 6.34
CA GLU A 145 -5.90 -13.62 6.97
C GLU A 145 -6.40 -13.56 8.41
N THR A 146 -5.98 -12.54 9.16
CA THR A 146 -6.47 -12.30 10.53
C THR A 146 -7.96 -11.97 10.51
N LEU A 147 -8.39 -11.07 9.64
CA LEU A 147 -9.80 -10.74 9.47
C LEU A 147 -10.61 -11.96 9.01
N ALA A 148 -10.11 -12.73 8.04
CA ALA A 148 -10.78 -13.96 7.55
C ALA A 148 -11.00 -14.98 8.68
N ARG A 149 -10.00 -15.18 9.56
CA ARG A 149 -10.16 -16.03 10.75
C ARG A 149 -11.24 -15.51 11.71
N MET A 150 -11.35 -14.20 11.88
CA MET A 150 -12.37 -13.57 12.71
C MET A 150 -13.77 -13.72 12.09
N LEU A 151 -13.92 -13.48 10.78
CA LEU A 151 -15.17 -13.69 10.04
C LEU A 151 -15.63 -15.15 10.09
N LYS A 152 -14.70 -16.12 9.98
CA LYS A 152 -14.99 -17.55 10.13
C LYS A 152 -15.53 -17.89 11.52
N ARG A 153 -14.97 -17.28 12.58
CA ARG A 153 -15.46 -17.45 13.96
C ARG A 153 -16.85 -16.84 14.17
N ALA A 154 -17.12 -15.71 13.51
CA ALA A 154 -18.43 -15.05 13.48
C ALA A 154 -19.47 -15.77 12.59
N LYS A 155 -19.08 -16.86 11.91
CA LYS A 155 -19.92 -17.62 10.96
C LYS A 155 -20.42 -16.80 9.78
N ILE A 156 -19.64 -15.82 9.33
CA ILE A 156 -19.96 -14.99 8.15
C ILE A 156 -19.28 -15.62 6.92
N PRO A 157 -20.04 -16.08 5.91
CA PRO A 157 -19.47 -16.53 4.64
C PRO A 157 -18.72 -15.39 3.96
N HIS A 158 -17.47 -15.63 3.57
CA HIS A 158 -16.63 -14.60 2.96
C HIS A 158 -15.64 -15.20 1.96
N SER A 159 -15.17 -14.35 1.05
CA SER A 159 -14.09 -14.67 0.10
C SER A 159 -12.88 -13.78 0.39
N VAL A 160 -11.66 -14.30 0.12
CA VAL A 160 -10.40 -13.57 0.36
C VAL A 160 -9.59 -13.49 -0.93
N LEU A 161 -9.12 -12.28 -1.26
CA LEU A 161 -8.32 -11.98 -2.45
C LEU A 161 -6.91 -11.54 -2.00
N ASN A 162 -5.89 -12.29 -2.42
CA ASN A 162 -4.50 -12.11 -1.99
C ASN A 162 -3.54 -11.74 -3.14
N ALA A 163 -4.07 -11.35 -4.31
CA ALA A 163 -3.31 -10.98 -5.51
C ALA A 163 -2.40 -12.11 -6.05
N LYS A 164 -2.77 -13.38 -5.83
CA LYS A 164 -2.00 -14.56 -6.30
C LYS A 164 -2.53 -15.13 -7.61
N PHE A 165 -3.85 -15.09 -7.85
CA PHE A 165 -4.48 -15.75 -8.99
C PHE A 165 -5.50 -14.83 -9.67
N HIS A 166 -5.05 -13.99 -10.60
CA HIS A 166 -5.87 -12.90 -11.16
C HIS A 166 -7.18 -13.34 -11.85
N ALA A 167 -7.20 -14.49 -12.55
CA ALA A 167 -8.40 -14.95 -13.26
C ALA A 167 -9.53 -15.37 -12.30
N GLN A 168 -9.20 -16.15 -11.27
CA GLN A 168 -10.17 -16.58 -10.24
C GLN A 168 -10.61 -15.39 -9.37
N GLU A 169 -9.68 -14.47 -9.08
CA GLU A 169 -9.99 -13.25 -8.32
C GLU A 169 -11.01 -12.36 -9.05
N ALA A 170 -10.96 -12.27 -10.38
CA ALA A 170 -11.94 -11.49 -11.15
C ALA A 170 -13.37 -12.03 -10.98
N GLU A 171 -13.54 -13.36 -10.97
CA GLU A 171 -14.86 -13.98 -10.76
C GLU A 171 -15.41 -13.71 -9.36
N ILE A 172 -14.55 -13.79 -8.33
CA ILE A 172 -14.93 -13.47 -6.95
C ILE A 172 -15.34 -11.99 -6.83
N VAL A 173 -14.61 -11.08 -7.48
CA VAL A 173 -14.89 -9.64 -7.45
C VAL A 173 -16.19 -9.31 -8.19
N ALA A 174 -16.46 -9.96 -9.33
CA ALA A 174 -17.70 -9.80 -10.06
C ALA A 174 -18.92 -10.21 -9.22
N ASN A 175 -18.77 -11.22 -8.35
CA ASN A 175 -19.79 -11.68 -7.41
C ASN A 175 -19.81 -10.91 -6.09
N ALA A 176 -18.89 -9.97 -5.85
CA ALA A 176 -18.83 -9.21 -4.59
C ALA A 176 -20.02 -8.23 -4.42
N GLY A 177 -20.76 -7.94 -5.49
CA GLY A 177 -21.95 -7.09 -5.47
C GLY A 177 -23.27 -7.84 -5.27
N GLN A 178 -23.23 -9.12 -4.90
CA GLN A 178 -24.42 -9.93 -4.61
C GLN A 178 -24.93 -9.69 -3.18
N LEU A 179 -26.22 -9.91 -2.93
CA LEU A 179 -26.82 -9.77 -1.60
C LEU A 179 -26.06 -10.59 -0.55
N GLY A 180 -25.67 -9.94 0.55
CA GLY A 180 -24.95 -10.53 1.66
C GLY A 180 -23.50 -10.95 1.36
N ALA A 181 -22.96 -10.68 0.17
CA ALA A 181 -21.59 -11.03 -0.16
C ALA A 181 -20.58 -10.27 0.73
N VAL A 182 -19.61 -10.98 1.31
CA VAL A 182 -18.50 -10.37 2.05
C VAL A 182 -17.18 -10.75 1.37
N THR A 183 -16.45 -9.75 0.89
CA THR A 183 -15.21 -9.94 0.14
C THR A 183 -14.08 -9.17 0.82
N VAL A 184 -13.03 -9.87 1.23
CA VAL A 184 -11.81 -9.30 1.79
C VAL A 184 -10.77 -9.19 0.69
N SER A 185 -10.25 -7.99 0.46
CA SER A 185 -9.26 -7.68 -0.56
C SER A 185 -7.99 -7.14 0.06
N THR A 186 -6.87 -7.81 -0.20
CA THR A 186 -5.55 -7.30 0.17
C THR A 186 -5.08 -6.27 -0.85
N ASN A 187 -4.78 -5.05 -0.40
CA ASN A 187 -4.39 -3.90 -1.23
C ASN A 187 -5.36 -3.68 -2.41
N MET A 188 -4.84 -3.80 -3.63
CA MET A 188 -5.57 -3.63 -4.88
C MET A 188 -5.87 -4.96 -5.57
N ALA A 189 -6.02 -6.08 -4.83
CA ALA A 189 -6.53 -7.31 -5.43
C ALA A 189 -7.87 -7.05 -6.14
N GLY A 190 -8.11 -7.70 -7.29
CA GLY A 190 -9.29 -7.42 -8.10
C GLY A 190 -9.28 -6.07 -8.83
N ARG A 191 -8.12 -5.43 -9.03
CA ARG A 191 -8.01 -4.23 -9.87
C ARG A 191 -8.42 -4.52 -11.31
N GLY A 192 -9.15 -3.59 -11.92
CA GLY A 192 -9.64 -3.72 -13.30
C GLY A 192 -10.98 -4.46 -13.45
N THR A 193 -11.44 -5.18 -12.42
CA THR A 193 -12.77 -5.81 -12.41
C THR A 193 -13.78 -4.90 -11.72
N ASP A 194 -14.94 -4.73 -12.36
CA ASP A 194 -16.05 -3.94 -11.83
C ASP A 194 -16.93 -4.76 -10.88
N ILE A 195 -17.45 -4.12 -9.83
CA ILE A 195 -18.40 -4.72 -8.89
C ILE A 195 -19.78 -4.16 -9.22
N LYS A 196 -20.56 -4.92 -9.99
CA LYS A 196 -21.93 -4.58 -10.33
C LYS A 196 -22.88 -5.00 -9.21
N LEU A 197 -23.81 -4.13 -8.85
CA LEU A 197 -24.81 -4.45 -7.84
C LEU A 197 -25.87 -5.39 -8.42
N ALA A 198 -26.19 -6.45 -7.69
CA ALA A 198 -27.30 -7.35 -8.02
C ALA A 198 -28.66 -6.71 -7.70
N PRO A 199 -29.78 -7.22 -8.24
CA PRO A 199 -31.12 -6.78 -7.86
C PRO A 199 -31.35 -6.88 -6.34
N GLY A 200 -32.00 -5.88 -5.74
CA GLY A 200 -32.25 -5.82 -4.29
C GLY A 200 -31.11 -5.20 -3.46
N VAL A 201 -29.91 -5.08 -4.02
CA VAL A 201 -28.75 -4.49 -3.34
C VAL A 201 -28.85 -2.96 -3.20
N PRO A 202 -29.31 -2.21 -4.21
CA PRO A 202 -29.51 -0.77 -4.06
C PRO A 202 -30.44 -0.42 -2.88
N GLU A 203 -31.51 -1.20 -2.68
CA GLU A 203 -32.48 -1.06 -1.59
C GLU A 203 -31.86 -1.40 -0.22
N ALA A 204 -30.89 -2.32 -0.20
CA ALA A 204 -30.08 -2.62 0.98
C ALA A 204 -29.00 -1.56 1.29
N GLY A 205 -28.94 -0.46 0.52
CA GLY A 205 -28.00 0.65 0.69
C GLY A 205 -26.73 0.54 -0.16
N GLY A 206 -26.71 -0.36 -1.14
CA GLY A 206 -25.61 -0.52 -2.09
C GLY A 206 -24.34 -1.14 -1.49
N LEU A 207 -23.23 -1.11 -2.24
CA LEU A 207 -21.97 -1.69 -1.76
C LEU A 207 -21.38 -0.87 -0.61
N PHE A 208 -21.07 -1.54 0.50
CA PHE A 208 -20.36 -0.95 1.63
C PHE A 208 -18.87 -1.28 1.56
N VAL A 209 -18.03 -0.25 1.46
CA VAL A 209 -16.58 -0.40 1.43
C VAL A 209 -15.99 -0.07 2.81
N ILE A 210 -15.26 -1.01 3.39
CA ILE A 210 -14.56 -0.83 4.66
C ILE A 210 -13.06 -0.85 4.42
N GLY A 211 -12.35 0.20 4.80
CA GLY A 211 -10.89 0.20 4.91
C GLY A 211 -10.48 -0.16 6.33
N THR A 212 -9.64 -1.18 6.52
CA THR A 212 -9.19 -1.55 7.88
C THR A 212 -7.96 -0.78 8.35
N GLU A 213 -7.31 -0.04 7.43
CA GLU A 213 -6.08 0.72 7.63
C GLU A 213 -6.03 1.85 6.58
N ARG A 214 -5.18 2.86 6.81
CA ARG A 214 -4.84 3.89 5.81
C ARG A 214 -3.62 3.43 5.01
N HIS A 215 -3.66 3.63 3.70
CA HIS A 215 -2.47 3.43 2.86
C HIS A 215 -1.53 4.63 2.95
N GLN A 216 -0.28 4.43 2.54
CA GLN A 216 0.74 5.49 2.50
C GLN A 216 0.33 6.67 1.61
N SER A 217 -0.47 6.42 0.57
CA SER A 217 -0.99 7.46 -0.31
C SER A 217 -2.52 7.50 -0.24
N ARG A 218 -3.06 8.72 -0.11
CA ARG A 218 -4.50 8.99 -0.20
C ARG A 218 -5.11 8.52 -1.50
N ARG A 219 -4.30 8.45 -2.56
CA ARG A 219 -4.70 7.96 -3.87
C ARG A 219 -5.25 6.55 -3.79
N ILE A 220 -4.58 5.66 -3.05
CA ILE A 220 -4.98 4.26 -2.89
C ILE A 220 -6.27 4.16 -2.08
N ASP A 221 -6.40 4.95 -1.02
CA ASP A 221 -7.64 5.01 -0.24
C ASP A 221 -8.83 5.51 -1.09
N ARG A 222 -8.62 6.51 -1.95
CA ARG A 222 -9.63 6.99 -2.90
C ARG A 222 -10.01 5.91 -3.93
N GLN A 223 -9.06 5.10 -4.37
CA GLN A 223 -9.33 3.95 -5.25
C GLN A 223 -10.18 2.89 -4.55
N LEU A 224 -9.93 2.62 -3.27
CA LEU A 224 -10.77 1.72 -2.48
C LEU A 224 -12.20 2.27 -2.35
N ARG A 225 -12.37 3.55 -1.97
CA ARG A 225 -13.69 4.21 -1.92
C ARG A 225 -14.41 4.19 -3.28
N GLY A 226 -13.66 4.36 -4.37
CA GLY A 226 -14.18 4.32 -5.74
C GLY A 226 -14.66 2.94 -6.21
N ARG A 227 -14.58 1.90 -5.38
CA ARG A 227 -15.15 0.59 -5.68
C ARG A 227 -16.67 0.52 -5.50
N CYS A 228 -17.28 1.44 -4.73
CA CYS A 228 -18.73 1.56 -4.61
C CYS A 228 -19.29 2.79 -5.32
N SER A 229 -20.61 2.84 -5.43
CA SER A 229 -21.39 3.95 -6.01
C SER A 229 -21.02 4.29 -7.45
N ARG A 230 -20.94 3.27 -8.30
CA ARG A 230 -20.72 3.46 -9.73
C ARG A 230 -22.00 3.86 -10.43
N GLN A 231 -21.92 4.74 -11.42
CA GLN A 231 -23.07 5.14 -12.26
C GLN A 231 -24.29 5.63 -11.46
N GLY A 232 -24.07 6.28 -10.31
CA GLY A 232 -25.14 6.79 -9.45
C GLY A 232 -25.72 5.76 -8.48
N ASP A 233 -25.14 4.55 -8.40
CA ASP A 233 -25.54 3.55 -7.42
C ASP A 233 -25.39 4.08 -5.98
N PRO A 234 -26.29 3.69 -5.05
CA PRO A 234 -26.07 3.93 -3.64
C PRO A 234 -24.84 3.14 -3.17
N GLY A 235 -24.24 3.63 -2.11
CA GLY A 235 -23.08 2.99 -1.53
C GLY A 235 -22.44 3.90 -0.51
N ARG A 236 -21.61 3.29 0.32
CA ARG A 236 -20.92 4.01 1.39
C ARG A 236 -19.53 3.48 1.61
N SER A 237 -18.68 4.32 2.18
CA SER A 237 -17.33 3.92 2.57
C SER A 237 -17.01 4.37 3.99
N GLN A 238 -16.24 3.58 4.72
CA GLN A 238 -15.77 3.92 6.07
C GLN A 238 -14.38 3.32 6.32
N PHE A 239 -13.52 4.07 7.00
CA PHE A 239 -12.21 3.57 7.43
C PHE A 239 -12.19 3.37 8.94
N PHE A 240 -11.57 2.28 9.37
CA PHE A 240 -11.31 1.93 10.76
C PHE A 240 -9.80 1.95 10.93
N ILE A 241 -9.28 2.79 11.83
CA ILE A 241 -7.84 3.04 11.98
C ILE A 241 -7.46 2.78 13.43
N SER A 242 -6.28 2.23 13.68
CA SER A 242 -5.72 2.11 15.02
C SER A 242 -4.42 2.90 15.16
N PHE A 243 -4.16 3.42 16.36
CA PHE A 243 -2.83 3.97 16.71
C PHE A 243 -1.70 2.94 16.63
N GLU A 244 -2.03 1.65 16.65
CA GLU A 244 -1.09 0.55 16.45
C GLU A 244 -0.88 0.19 14.97
N ASP A 245 -1.57 0.82 14.02
CA ASP A 245 -1.36 0.57 12.59
C ASP A 245 0.01 1.07 12.15
N ASP A 246 0.63 0.38 11.19
CA ASP A 246 2.03 0.65 10.80
C ASP A 246 2.25 2.11 10.37
N LEU A 247 1.29 2.69 9.65
CA LEU A 247 1.33 4.11 9.28
C LEU A 247 1.39 5.01 10.52
N MET A 248 0.49 4.80 11.49
CA MET A 248 0.42 5.62 12.70
C MET A 248 1.67 5.45 13.57
N ARG A 249 2.22 4.24 13.67
CA ARG A 249 3.46 3.97 14.41
C ARG A 249 4.66 4.68 13.78
N ASN A 250 4.76 4.67 12.45
CA ASN A 250 5.87 5.31 11.74
C ASN A 250 5.86 6.83 11.90
N PHE A 251 4.68 7.46 11.90
CA PHE A 251 4.56 8.90 12.12
C PHE A 251 4.76 9.31 13.58
N ALA A 252 4.20 8.56 14.54
CA ALA A 252 4.43 8.81 15.96
C ALA A 252 5.91 8.61 16.37
N ALA A 253 6.67 7.80 15.63
CA ALA A 253 8.11 7.66 15.81
C ALA A 253 8.91 8.81 15.18
N ALA A 254 8.43 9.38 14.06
CA ALA A 254 9.06 10.53 13.40
C ALA A 254 8.89 11.83 14.21
N ASP A 255 7.74 12.05 14.85
CA ASP A 255 7.47 13.24 15.67
C ASP A 255 8.20 13.24 17.03
N ARG A 256 8.86 12.14 17.44
CA ARG A 256 9.66 12.10 18.67
C ARG A 256 11.02 12.78 18.57
N HIS A 257 11.34 13.41 17.44
CA HIS A 257 12.63 14.06 17.24
C HIS A 257 12.67 15.55 17.60
N ASP A 258 11.57 16.12 18.13
CA ASP A 258 11.54 17.50 18.62
C ASP A 258 11.33 17.53 20.16
N PRO A 259 12.34 17.94 20.97
CA PRO A 259 12.25 17.83 22.43
C PRO A 259 11.30 18.81 23.13
N ASP A 260 10.60 19.70 22.42
CA ASP A 260 10.09 20.94 23.02
C ASP A 260 8.56 21.13 23.10
N ASP A 261 7.74 20.09 22.93
CA ASP A 261 6.29 20.24 23.15
C ASP A 261 5.76 19.36 24.31
N GLY A 262 6.01 19.85 25.52
CA GLY A 262 5.41 19.32 26.73
C GLY A 262 3.97 19.80 26.87
N THR A 263 2.99 18.93 26.67
CA THR A 263 1.71 18.88 27.43
C THR A 263 0.75 17.82 26.87
N PHE A 264 0.83 16.57 27.33
CA PHE A 264 -0.32 15.66 27.23
C PHE A 264 -0.44 14.80 28.51
N ARG A 265 -1.21 15.31 29.48
CA ARG A 265 -1.69 14.53 30.63
C ARG A 265 -3.01 13.84 30.31
N HIS A 266 -3.11 12.62 30.84
CA HIS A 266 -4.18 11.65 30.74
C HIS A 266 -5.60 12.17 31.06
N GLU A 267 -6.56 11.83 30.21
CA GLU A 267 -7.94 11.52 30.64
C GLU A 267 -8.43 10.18 30.07
N ARG A 268 -9.10 9.42 30.94
CA ARG A 268 -9.56 8.05 30.75
C ARG A 268 -11.02 8.01 30.29
N ARG A 269 -11.28 7.04 29.40
CA ARG A 269 -12.55 6.44 28.96
C ARG A 269 -13.38 7.17 27.87
N ARG A 270 -13.87 6.29 26.98
CA ARG A 270 -14.66 6.50 25.74
C ARG A 270 -13.80 6.96 24.57
N SER A 271 -14.15 6.42 23.39
CA SER A 271 -13.57 6.72 22.07
C SER A 271 -12.95 8.11 22.05
N ILE A 272 -11.64 8.21 21.79
CA ILE A 272 -11.00 9.51 21.60
C ILE A 272 -11.78 10.19 20.49
N GLY A 273 -12.44 11.29 20.83
CA GLY A 273 -13.34 11.99 19.92
C GLY A 273 -12.66 12.24 18.59
N ALA A 274 -13.41 11.99 17.50
CA ALA A 274 -12.96 12.12 16.12
C ALA A 274 -12.25 13.47 15.80
N PHE A 275 -12.44 14.49 16.64
CA PHE A 275 -11.96 15.85 16.43
C PHE A 275 -10.43 16.01 16.44
N MET A 276 -9.68 15.30 17.29
CA MET A 276 -8.21 15.44 17.35
C MET A 276 -7.44 14.39 16.56
N ALA A 277 -8.03 13.22 16.30
CA ALA A 277 -7.35 12.13 15.57
C ALA A 277 -7.44 12.28 14.03
N GLN A 278 -8.48 12.96 13.53
CA GLN A 278 -8.66 13.18 12.09
C GLN A 278 -7.57 14.07 11.45
N PRO A 279 -7.13 15.18 12.08
CA PRO A 279 -6.01 15.96 11.57
C PRO A 279 -4.70 15.17 11.50
N LEU A 280 -4.39 14.35 12.52
CA LEU A 280 -3.19 13.50 12.55
C LEU A 280 -3.19 12.49 11.40
N CYS A 281 -4.29 11.77 11.18
CA CYS A 281 -4.41 10.83 10.05
C CYS A 281 -4.29 11.55 8.69
N ARG A 282 -4.80 12.77 8.60
CA ARG A 282 -4.67 13.62 7.42
C ARG A 282 -3.22 14.05 7.19
N ASN A 283 -2.47 14.39 8.23
CA ASN A 283 -1.07 14.82 8.11
C ASN A 283 -0.15 13.65 7.75
N CYS A 284 -0.38 12.46 8.33
CA CYS A 284 0.35 11.24 8.00
C CYS A 284 0.30 10.87 6.50
N THR A 285 -0.76 11.28 5.79
CA THR A 285 -0.95 10.95 4.37
C THR A 285 -0.62 12.12 3.42
N LYS A 286 -0.20 13.28 3.95
CA LYS A 286 0.21 14.47 3.18
C LYS A 286 1.73 14.68 3.13
N ALA A 287 2.48 14.08 4.05
CA ALA A 287 3.90 14.36 4.24
C ALA A 287 4.84 13.65 3.24
N ARG A 288 4.33 13.22 2.07
CA ARG A 288 5.12 12.73 0.94
C ARG A 288 4.48 13.14 -0.36
#